data_AF-K0KHK8-F1
#
_entry.id   AF-K0KHK8-F1
#
_cell.length_a   1.000
_cell.length_b   1.000
_cell.length_c   1.000
_cell.angle_alpha   90.00
_cell.angle_beta   90.00
_cell.angle_gamma   90.00
#
_symmetry.space_group_name_H-M   'P 1'
#
loop_
_entity.id
_entity.type
_entity.pdbx_description
1 polymer ?
#
loop_
_entity_poly.entity_id
_entity_poly.type
_entity_poly.pdbx_seq_one_letter_code
_entity_poly.pdbx_strand_id
1 'polypeptide(L)'
;MLLTSVTSLFALASIVHGQDHLEIVTAPQFLEQPLSGFHHGSQSPLGVSEHYNYCNMPRTNKDTYTKVNSDYELIYVELIHRHHKRTAYASNLLPGDIKEDYMKYPQITTGGKIDSFNHGKDLYGVYHDVLGFLPDEYDSSKVEYRVTNNNITTQVFNSLIKGMYPSYNITPELREDDNLEPNLKCKQGDDLKTAIRSTPTWYQETNLTIYKELGDQDGVNAKDQPSFFNSIDHFFDNLSSKTCAGDAINVTESQFNTVMKLGHWEYDYTFRQSPNATAYGAYKFGNFTLELASHFQSAIDGESPVIYKHNIAHDGSISALTALIKDFTQIKLFQWPGMGSEYVFELYKKNDDHYLRILYAGRELTFTSVDEFFGYLDNIKVSDYSTQCSA
;
A
#
# COMPACT_ATOMS: atom_id res chain seq x y z
N MET A 1 -8.85 32.53 36.14
CA MET A 1 -7.51 31.92 36.07
C MET A 1 -7.56 30.82 35.03
N LEU A 2 -7.12 31.14 33.82
CA LEU A 2 -6.87 30.18 32.75
C LEU A 2 -5.59 29.40 33.10
N LEU A 3 -5.63 28.08 33.01
CA LEU A 3 -4.43 27.26 32.75
C LEU A 3 -4.78 26.25 31.66
N THR A 4 -4.45 26.64 30.44
CA THR A 4 -4.33 25.80 29.25
C THR A 4 -3.07 24.93 29.39
N SER A 5 -3.22 23.59 29.40
CA SER A 5 -2.07 22.68 29.20
C SER A 5 -1.98 22.34 27.71
N VAL A 6 -1.17 23.13 27.02
CA VAL A 6 -0.65 22.86 25.68
C VAL A 6 0.47 21.82 25.83
N THR A 7 0.18 20.55 25.56
CA THR A 7 1.21 19.50 25.41
C THR A 7 0.71 18.47 24.41
N SER A 8 0.92 18.75 23.12
CA SER A 8 1.15 17.77 22.04
C SER A 8 1.40 18.54 20.73
N LEU A 9 2.46 19.35 20.73
CA LEU A 9 3.01 19.99 19.53
C LEU A 9 4.54 19.86 19.61
N PHE A 10 5.05 18.68 19.29
CA PHE A 10 6.44 18.49 18.86
C PHE A 10 6.35 18.23 17.35
N ALA A 11 6.50 19.27 16.53
CA ALA A 11 7.77 19.79 16.01
C ALA A 11 8.40 18.83 14.99
N LEU A 12 7.98 18.99 13.73
CA LEU A 12 8.78 18.65 12.54
C LEU A 12 8.62 19.79 11.55
N ALA A 13 9.31 20.89 11.86
CA ALA A 13 9.61 21.95 10.92
C ALA A 13 11.13 21.97 10.74
N SER A 14 11.59 21.40 9.64
CA SER A 14 12.97 21.53 9.16
C SER A 14 12.93 21.69 7.64
N ILE A 15 12.84 22.96 7.23
CA ILE A 15 13.56 23.63 6.14
C ILE A 15 13.73 22.87 4.82
N VAL A 16 13.10 23.41 3.77
CA VAL A 16 13.40 23.18 2.36
C VAL A 16 14.81 23.69 2.05
N HIS A 17 15.66 22.80 1.52
CA HIS A 17 16.77 22.99 0.54
C HIS A 17 17.97 22.10 0.89
N GLY A 18 18.03 20.93 0.26
CA GLY A 18 19.14 19.98 0.32
C GLY A 18 18.61 18.58 0.05
N GLN A 19 19.27 17.81 -0.82
CA GLN A 19 19.11 16.35 -0.86
C GLN A 19 19.69 15.79 0.45
N ASP A 20 19.01 16.01 1.57
CA ASP A 20 19.29 15.28 2.80
C ASP A 20 18.70 13.90 2.60
N HIS A 21 19.53 12.95 2.18
CA HIS A 21 19.22 11.55 2.34
C HIS A 21 18.84 11.35 3.81
N LEU A 22 17.59 11.00 4.07
CA LEU A 22 17.14 10.64 5.42
C LEU A 22 18.10 9.56 5.93
N GLU A 23 18.75 9.81 7.06
CA GLU A 23 19.70 8.85 7.64
C GLU A 23 19.02 7.49 7.78
N ILE A 24 19.76 6.44 7.41
CA ILE A 24 19.28 5.06 7.52
C ILE A 24 19.12 4.72 9.01
N VAL A 25 17.89 4.45 9.42
CA VAL A 25 17.52 3.89 10.72
C VAL A 25 17.73 2.39 10.67
N THR A 26 18.61 1.86 11.51
CA THR A 26 18.87 0.41 11.62
C THR A 26 17.73 -0.30 12.35
N ALA A 27 17.63 -1.64 12.21
CA ALA A 27 16.61 -2.41 12.89
C ALA A 27 16.66 -2.24 14.43
N PRO A 28 17.83 -2.29 15.10
CA PRO A 28 17.91 -1.99 16.54
C PRO A 28 17.37 -0.61 16.91
N GLN A 29 17.68 0.43 16.14
CA GLN A 29 17.15 1.79 16.38
C GLN A 29 15.65 1.85 16.15
N PHE A 30 15.12 1.14 15.15
CA PHE A 30 13.70 1.07 14.88
C PHE A 30 12.93 0.35 16.00
N LEU A 31 13.53 -0.67 16.61
CA LEU A 31 12.94 -1.41 17.74
C LEU A 31 12.72 -0.55 18.98
N GLU A 32 13.49 0.53 19.16
CA GLU A 32 13.34 1.51 20.26
C GLU A 32 12.09 2.39 20.09
N GLN A 33 11.55 2.50 18.88
CA GLN A 33 10.35 3.29 18.60
C GLN A 33 9.09 2.59 19.12
N PRO A 34 8.04 3.33 19.51
CA PRO A 34 6.77 2.71 19.89
C PRO A 34 6.17 1.95 18.70
N LEU A 35 5.55 0.79 18.96
CA LEU A 35 4.77 0.11 17.93
C LEU A 35 3.55 0.98 17.62
N SER A 36 3.46 1.49 16.41
CA SER A 36 2.32 2.27 15.94
C SER A 36 1.46 1.45 14.99
N GLY A 37 0.15 1.59 15.17
CA GLY A 37 -0.85 1.15 14.22
C GLY A 37 -1.08 -0.35 14.07
N PHE A 38 -0.75 -1.13 15.11
CA PHE A 38 -1.30 -2.48 15.28
C PHE A 38 -2.35 -2.48 16.38
N HIS A 39 -3.52 -3.01 16.05
CA HIS A 39 -4.62 -3.20 16.97
C HIS A 39 -5.05 -4.67 16.91
N HIS A 40 -5.31 -5.27 18.07
CA HIS A 40 -5.95 -6.58 18.13
C HIS A 40 -7.40 -6.43 17.70
N GLY A 41 -7.77 -7.02 16.56
CA GLY A 41 -9.10 -6.85 15.97
C GLY A 41 -9.29 -5.51 15.23
N SER A 42 -10.44 -5.39 14.55
CA SER A 42 -10.66 -4.39 13.51
C SER A 42 -11.80 -3.41 13.77
N GLN A 43 -12.23 -3.27 15.02
CA GLN A 43 -13.42 -2.48 15.31
C GLN A 43 -13.06 -1.01 15.49
N SER A 44 -13.35 -0.21 14.47
CA SER A 44 -13.43 1.25 14.57
C SER A 44 -14.90 1.68 14.57
N PRO A 45 -15.32 2.66 15.39
CA PRO A 45 -16.66 3.24 15.34
C PRO A 45 -17.04 3.81 13.96
N LEU A 46 -16.06 4.26 13.17
CA LEU A 46 -16.27 4.78 11.81
C LEU A 46 -16.33 3.68 10.74
N GLY A 47 -16.09 2.42 11.08
CA GLY A 47 -15.83 1.36 10.10
C GLY A 47 -14.47 1.46 9.40
N VAL A 48 -13.72 2.55 9.65
CA VAL A 48 -12.34 2.85 9.22
C VAL A 48 -11.52 3.44 10.36
N SER A 49 -10.22 3.17 10.40
CA SER A 49 -9.37 3.75 11.45
C SER A 49 -9.01 5.21 11.15
N GLU A 50 -9.00 6.08 12.17
CA GLU A 50 -8.50 7.47 12.06
C GLU A 50 -6.96 7.55 12.11
N HIS A 51 -6.36 6.54 12.74
CA HIS A 51 -4.92 6.36 12.86
C HIS A 51 -4.48 5.13 12.07
N TYR A 52 -3.18 5.01 11.79
CA TYR A 52 -2.64 3.82 11.13
C TYR A 52 -3.18 2.56 11.82
N ASN A 53 -3.78 1.64 11.07
CA ASN A 53 -4.30 0.38 11.59
C ASN A 53 -4.05 -0.69 10.54
N TYR A 54 -3.11 -1.57 10.84
CA TYR A 54 -2.69 -2.62 9.92
C TYR A 54 -3.86 -3.48 9.45
N CYS A 55 -4.84 -3.76 10.30
CA CYS A 55 -5.95 -4.65 9.95
C CYS A 55 -7.02 -3.95 9.10
N ASN A 56 -7.13 -2.63 9.16
CA ASN A 56 -8.09 -1.87 8.38
C ASN A 56 -7.58 -0.42 8.26
N MET A 57 -6.78 -0.17 7.23
CA MET A 57 -6.07 1.09 7.06
C MET A 57 -7.05 2.28 6.97
N PRO A 58 -6.65 3.46 7.48
CA PRO A 58 -7.28 4.71 7.09
C PRO A 58 -7.32 4.83 5.56
N ARG A 59 -8.38 5.45 5.06
CA ARG A 59 -8.64 5.60 3.63
C ARG A 59 -9.51 6.83 3.41
N THR A 60 -9.60 7.23 2.16
CA THR A 60 -10.43 8.30 1.65
C THR A 60 -11.89 8.02 1.99
N ASN A 61 -12.48 8.90 2.79
CA ASN A 61 -13.85 8.80 3.26
C ASN A 61 -14.42 10.21 3.47
N LYS A 62 -15.75 10.34 3.40
CA LYS A 62 -16.43 11.64 3.45
C LYS A 62 -16.24 12.42 4.76
N ASP A 63 -15.90 11.75 5.86
CA ASP A 63 -15.82 12.38 7.17
C ASP A 63 -14.49 13.14 7.35
N THR A 64 -13.41 12.65 6.73
CA THR A 64 -12.07 13.26 6.81
C THR A 64 -11.58 13.88 5.50
N TYR A 65 -12.33 13.74 4.41
CA TYR A 65 -11.92 14.26 3.11
C TYR A 65 -11.98 15.79 3.05
N THR A 66 -10.83 16.40 2.77
CA THR A 66 -10.72 17.86 2.54
C THR A 66 -10.83 18.16 1.06
N LYS A 67 -11.87 18.93 0.67
CA LYS A 67 -12.04 19.41 -0.71
C LYS A 67 -10.92 20.37 -1.10
N VAL A 68 -10.45 20.23 -2.34
CA VAL A 68 -9.68 21.30 -2.99
C VAL A 68 -10.59 22.52 -3.20
N ASN A 69 -10.02 23.72 -3.19
CA ASN A 69 -10.76 24.97 -3.43
C ASN A 69 -11.57 24.90 -4.74
N SER A 70 -12.73 25.55 -4.78
CA SER A 70 -13.66 25.58 -5.92
C SER A 70 -13.09 26.18 -7.22
N ASP A 71 -11.93 26.82 -7.17
CA ASP A 71 -11.21 27.26 -8.37
C ASP A 71 -10.64 26.10 -9.20
N TYR A 72 -10.60 24.89 -8.62
CA TYR A 72 -10.09 23.68 -9.24
C TYR A 72 -11.24 22.71 -9.55
N GLU A 73 -11.30 22.26 -10.79
CA GLU A 73 -12.25 21.25 -11.26
C GLU A 73 -11.60 19.87 -11.21
N LEU A 74 -12.19 18.91 -10.51
CA LEU A 74 -11.73 17.51 -10.56
C LEU A 74 -12.11 16.90 -11.91
N ILE A 75 -11.13 16.44 -12.69
CA ILE A 75 -11.37 15.90 -14.04
C ILE A 75 -11.09 14.41 -14.17
N TYR A 76 -10.24 13.84 -13.30
CA TYR A 76 -9.88 12.42 -13.34
C TYR A 76 -9.47 11.91 -11.96
N VAL A 77 -9.83 10.66 -11.65
CA VAL A 77 -9.38 9.94 -10.45
C VAL A 77 -8.90 8.55 -10.86
N GLU A 78 -7.67 8.21 -10.48
CA GLU A 78 -7.20 6.82 -10.51
C GLU A 78 -6.66 6.44 -9.15
N LEU A 79 -7.03 5.26 -8.67
CA LEU A 79 -6.54 4.77 -7.39
C LEU A 79 -6.06 3.33 -7.49
N ILE A 80 -5.14 2.99 -6.61
CA ILE A 80 -4.66 1.63 -6.40
C ILE A 80 -4.71 1.32 -4.91
N HIS A 81 -5.31 0.19 -4.55
CA HIS A 81 -5.31 -0.26 -3.16
C HIS A 81 -4.88 -1.71 -2.99
N ARG A 82 -4.36 -2.04 -1.80
CA ARG A 82 -4.09 -3.41 -1.37
C ARG A 82 -5.41 -4.12 -1.07
N HIS A 83 -5.45 -5.43 -1.33
CA HIS A 83 -6.51 -6.29 -0.82
C HIS A 83 -6.73 -6.16 0.71
N HIS A 84 -7.87 -6.65 1.20
CA HIS A 84 -8.21 -6.62 2.63
C HIS A 84 -7.77 -7.88 3.39
N LYS A 85 -8.19 -8.00 4.66
CA LYS A 85 -7.85 -9.10 5.57
C LYS A 85 -8.07 -10.45 4.91
N ARG A 86 -7.04 -11.29 4.98
CA ARG A 86 -7.03 -12.64 4.44
C ARG A 86 -6.46 -13.62 5.45
N THR A 87 -6.63 -14.90 5.17
CA THR A 87 -5.79 -15.93 5.79
C THR A 87 -4.32 -15.72 5.40
N ALA A 88 -3.40 -16.26 6.19
CA ALA A 88 -1.98 -16.29 5.82
C ALA A 88 -1.76 -17.05 4.49
N TYR A 89 -0.64 -16.80 3.83
CA TYR A 89 -0.21 -17.66 2.73
C TYR A 89 0.11 -19.07 3.23
N ALA A 90 -0.13 -20.09 2.39
CA ALA A 90 0.18 -21.48 2.76
C ALA A 90 1.66 -21.69 3.13
N SER A 91 2.57 -20.97 2.47
CA SER A 91 4.01 -20.99 2.72
C SER A 91 4.41 -20.34 4.05
N ASN A 92 3.50 -19.59 4.67
CA ASN A 92 3.74 -18.82 5.89
C ASN A 92 3.02 -19.43 7.09
N LEU A 93 2.36 -20.58 6.90
CA LEU A 93 1.77 -21.34 8.00
C LEU A 93 2.89 -21.98 8.82
N LEU A 94 2.79 -21.85 10.14
CA LEU A 94 3.70 -22.49 11.09
C LEU A 94 3.33 -23.96 11.26
N PRO A 95 4.26 -24.85 11.67
CA PRO A 95 3.96 -26.27 11.89
C PRO A 95 2.78 -26.56 12.83
N GLY A 96 2.54 -25.67 13.81
CA GLY A 96 1.40 -25.76 14.73
C GLY A 96 0.07 -25.25 14.16
N ASP A 97 0.04 -24.67 12.96
CA ASP A 97 -1.17 -24.10 12.38
C ASP A 97 -2.07 -25.16 11.77
N ILE A 98 -3.37 -24.98 11.95
CA ILE A 98 -4.37 -25.83 11.32
C ILE A 98 -4.48 -25.44 9.85
N LYS A 99 -4.04 -26.35 8.99
CA LYS A 99 -4.22 -26.24 7.54
C LYS A 99 -5.46 -27.03 7.12
N GLU A 100 -6.45 -26.34 6.58
CA GLU A 100 -7.64 -26.99 6.05
C GLU A 100 -7.40 -27.48 4.62
N ASP A 101 -7.39 -28.79 4.42
CA ASP A 101 -7.06 -29.42 3.11
C ASP A 101 -8.00 -29.01 1.97
N TYR A 102 -9.22 -28.60 2.29
CA TYR A 102 -10.21 -28.15 1.30
C TYR A 102 -10.11 -26.65 0.99
N MET A 103 -9.31 -25.88 1.72
CA MET A 103 -9.18 -24.43 1.56
C MET A 103 -8.03 -24.09 0.60
N LYS A 104 -8.29 -23.19 -0.35
CA LYS A 104 -7.26 -22.62 -1.21
C LYS A 104 -6.63 -21.41 -0.54
N TYR A 105 -5.47 -21.52 0.09
CA TYR A 105 -4.83 -20.36 0.70
C TYR A 105 -4.14 -19.46 -0.35
N PRO A 106 -4.13 -18.13 -0.17
CA PRO A 106 -4.92 -17.38 0.82
C PRO A 106 -6.38 -17.15 0.37
N GLN A 107 -7.28 -16.85 1.32
CA GLN A 107 -8.65 -16.39 1.06
C GLN A 107 -8.96 -15.10 1.81
N ILE A 108 -9.80 -14.24 1.23
CA ILE A 108 -10.34 -13.07 1.93
C ILE A 108 -11.29 -13.56 3.03
N THR A 109 -11.07 -13.10 4.26
CA THR A 109 -11.89 -13.46 5.42
C THR A 109 -13.27 -12.77 5.37
N THR A 110 -14.21 -13.20 6.22
CA THR A 110 -15.48 -12.47 6.39
C THR A 110 -15.25 -11.01 6.78
N GLY A 111 -14.31 -10.74 7.68
CA GLY A 111 -13.92 -9.39 8.05
C GLY A 111 -13.36 -8.60 6.86
N GLY A 112 -12.52 -9.22 6.03
CA GLY A 112 -11.98 -8.59 4.83
C GLY A 112 -13.04 -8.24 3.79
N LYS A 113 -14.08 -9.08 3.63
CA LYS A 113 -15.24 -8.77 2.76
C LYS A 113 -16.04 -7.59 3.27
N ILE A 114 -16.27 -7.50 4.58
CA ILE A 114 -16.93 -6.36 5.23
C ILE A 114 -16.12 -5.08 5.02
N ASP A 115 -14.81 -5.14 5.27
CA ASP A 115 -13.95 -3.96 5.06
C ASP A 115 -13.95 -3.52 3.60
N SER A 116 -13.90 -4.47 2.65
CA SER A 116 -13.95 -4.19 1.21
C SER A 116 -15.25 -3.47 0.83
N PHE A 117 -16.39 -3.96 1.32
CA PHE A 117 -17.70 -3.32 1.12
C PHE A 117 -17.71 -1.88 1.68
N ASN A 118 -17.21 -1.69 2.90
CA ASN A 118 -17.12 -0.36 3.50
C ASN A 118 -16.17 0.55 2.72
N HIS A 119 -15.04 0.04 2.26
CA HIS A 119 -14.10 0.78 1.40
C HIS A 119 -14.79 1.30 0.14
N GLY A 120 -15.61 0.46 -0.52
CA GLY A 120 -16.45 0.91 -1.63
C GLY A 120 -17.41 2.03 -1.23
N LYS A 121 -18.10 1.89 -0.09
CA LYS A 121 -18.99 2.95 0.41
C LYS A 121 -18.27 4.25 0.73
N ASP A 122 -17.07 4.17 1.30
CA ASP A 122 -16.28 5.33 1.70
C ASP A 122 -15.85 6.14 0.47
N LEU A 123 -15.32 5.46 -0.55
CA LEU A 123 -14.92 6.07 -1.82
C LEU A 123 -16.12 6.61 -2.60
N TYR A 124 -17.22 5.85 -2.68
CA TYR A 124 -18.45 6.34 -3.31
C TYR A 124 -18.98 7.57 -2.57
N GLY A 125 -18.99 7.57 -1.23
CA GLY A 125 -19.40 8.75 -0.46
C GLY A 125 -18.58 10.01 -0.77
N VAL A 126 -17.28 9.88 -1.06
CA VAL A 126 -16.45 11.02 -1.47
C VAL A 126 -16.74 11.42 -2.90
N TYR A 127 -16.56 10.50 -3.86
CA TYR A 127 -16.58 10.85 -5.27
C TYR A 127 -17.99 10.99 -5.84
N HIS A 128 -19.01 10.40 -5.23
CA HIS A 128 -20.41 10.59 -5.58
C HIS A 128 -21.06 11.68 -4.70
N ASP A 129 -21.22 11.45 -3.40
CA ASP A 129 -22.07 12.32 -2.57
C ASP A 129 -21.44 13.69 -2.30
N VAL A 130 -20.13 13.72 -2.01
CA VAL A 130 -19.42 14.94 -1.61
C VAL A 130 -18.99 15.77 -2.82
N LEU A 131 -18.51 15.12 -3.88
CA LEU A 131 -17.94 15.78 -5.07
C LEU A 131 -18.86 15.78 -6.29
N GLY A 132 -19.86 14.90 -6.37
CA GLY A 132 -20.73 14.78 -7.55
C GLY A 132 -19.99 14.34 -8.82
N PHE A 133 -18.84 13.66 -8.66
CA PHE A 133 -17.94 13.27 -9.74
C PHE A 133 -18.32 11.94 -10.37
N LEU A 134 -18.66 10.94 -9.54
CA LEU A 134 -19.19 9.66 -10.02
C LEU A 134 -20.67 9.78 -10.40
N PRO A 135 -21.13 9.03 -11.43
CA PRO A 135 -22.54 9.02 -11.82
C PRO A 135 -23.43 8.23 -10.83
N ASP A 136 -24.72 8.59 -10.78
CA ASP A 136 -25.75 7.82 -10.04
C ASP A 136 -25.89 6.39 -10.59
N GLU A 137 -25.86 6.26 -11.93
CA GLU A 137 -25.93 4.98 -12.64
C GLU A 137 -24.54 4.58 -13.15
N TYR A 138 -24.18 3.31 -12.97
CA TYR A 138 -22.89 2.81 -13.43
C TYR A 138 -22.79 2.92 -14.97
N ASP A 139 -21.76 3.63 -15.43
CA ASP A 139 -21.41 3.80 -16.83
C ASP A 139 -20.02 3.23 -17.08
N SER A 140 -19.95 2.09 -17.78
CA SER A 140 -18.67 1.42 -18.08
C SER A 140 -17.77 2.20 -19.03
N SER A 141 -18.27 3.26 -19.69
CA SER A 141 -17.42 4.16 -20.49
C SER A 141 -16.72 5.23 -19.64
N LYS A 142 -17.16 5.43 -18.40
CA LYS A 142 -16.66 6.45 -17.46
C LYS A 142 -15.93 5.87 -16.26
N VAL A 143 -16.34 4.68 -15.82
CA VAL A 143 -15.91 4.07 -14.55
C VAL A 143 -15.38 2.67 -14.81
N GLU A 144 -14.06 2.51 -14.60
CA GLU A 144 -13.35 1.24 -14.81
C GLU A 144 -12.82 0.66 -13.51
N TYR A 145 -12.79 -0.68 -13.45
CA TYR A 145 -12.20 -1.43 -12.35
C TYR A 145 -11.22 -2.43 -12.92
N ARG A 146 -10.08 -2.61 -12.23
CA ARG A 146 -9.06 -3.59 -12.59
C ARG A 146 -8.61 -4.34 -11.35
N VAL A 147 -8.41 -5.64 -11.49
CA VAL A 147 -7.88 -6.51 -10.43
C VAL A 147 -6.63 -7.23 -10.94
N THR A 148 -5.76 -7.64 -10.03
CA THR A 148 -4.67 -8.56 -10.39
C THR A 148 -5.19 -9.96 -10.71
N ASN A 149 -4.35 -10.81 -11.30
CA ASN A 149 -4.69 -12.21 -11.60
C ASN A 149 -4.78 -13.12 -10.36
N ASN A 150 -4.59 -12.56 -9.15
CA ASN A 150 -4.74 -13.28 -7.90
C ASN A 150 -6.19 -13.24 -7.40
N ASN A 151 -6.80 -14.41 -7.19
CA ASN A 151 -8.20 -14.54 -6.78
C ASN A 151 -8.62 -13.72 -5.53
N ILE A 152 -7.70 -13.35 -4.64
CA ILE A 152 -8.06 -12.52 -3.47
C ILE A 152 -8.45 -11.09 -3.87
N THR A 153 -7.88 -10.50 -4.93
CA THR A 153 -8.25 -9.16 -5.39
C THR A 153 -9.62 -9.16 -6.06
N THR A 154 -9.97 -10.22 -6.78
CA THR A 154 -11.33 -10.44 -7.28
C THR A 154 -12.36 -10.58 -6.14
N GLN A 155 -12.01 -11.26 -5.05
CA GLN A 155 -12.91 -11.36 -3.88
C GLN A 155 -13.15 -10.02 -3.19
N VAL A 156 -12.10 -9.19 -3.11
CA VAL A 156 -12.21 -7.80 -2.62
C VAL A 156 -13.13 -7.01 -3.54
N PHE A 157 -12.88 -7.02 -4.85
CA PHE A 157 -13.71 -6.34 -5.84
C PHE A 157 -15.20 -6.70 -5.69
N ASN A 158 -15.53 -7.99 -5.62
CA ASN A 158 -16.91 -8.47 -5.52
C ASN A 158 -17.65 -7.96 -4.28
N SER A 159 -16.92 -7.62 -3.23
CA SER A 159 -17.48 -7.06 -2.00
C SER A 159 -17.52 -5.53 -2.07
N LEU A 160 -16.46 -4.92 -2.61
CA LEU A 160 -16.31 -3.48 -2.79
C LEU A 160 -17.39 -2.89 -3.69
N ILE A 161 -17.65 -3.53 -4.83
CA ILE A 161 -18.57 -2.99 -5.82
C ILE A 161 -20.01 -2.90 -5.32
N LYS A 162 -20.37 -3.76 -4.36
CA LYS A 162 -21.68 -3.70 -3.68
C LYS A 162 -21.81 -2.48 -2.77
N GLY A 163 -20.69 -1.90 -2.34
CA GLY A 163 -20.66 -0.65 -1.59
C GLY A 163 -20.81 0.59 -2.47
N MET A 164 -20.45 0.50 -3.76
CA MET A 164 -20.54 1.60 -4.73
C MET A 164 -21.81 1.54 -5.59
N TYR A 165 -22.03 0.41 -6.26
CA TYR A 165 -23.09 0.20 -7.25
C TYR A 165 -23.85 -1.12 -6.97
N PRO A 166 -24.61 -1.21 -5.86
CA PRO A 166 -25.22 -2.47 -5.38
C PRO A 166 -26.18 -3.14 -6.36
N SER A 167 -26.76 -2.39 -7.30
CA SER A 167 -27.75 -2.86 -8.26
C SER A 167 -27.14 -3.38 -9.57
N TYR A 168 -25.82 -3.27 -9.75
CA TYR A 168 -25.15 -3.56 -11.02
C TYR A 168 -24.29 -4.81 -10.94
N ASN A 169 -24.23 -5.54 -12.06
CA ASN A 169 -23.31 -6.67 -12.23
C ASN A 169 -22.10 -6.22 -13.05
N ILE A 170 -21.05 -5.78 -12.36
CA ILE A 170 -19.86 -5.18 -12.95
C ILE A 170 -18.74 -6.22 -12.95
N THR A 171 -17.98 -6.29 -14.05
CA THR A 171 -16.84 -7.19 -14.18
C THR A 171 -15.56 -6.34 -14.21
N PRO A 172 -14.55 -6.65 -13.36
CA PRO A 172 -13.30 -5.93 -13.41
C PRO A 172 -12.45 -6.44 -14.58
N GLU A 173 -11.59 -5.58 -15.11
CA GLU A 173 -10.57 -5.96 -16.06
C GLU A 173 -9.57 -6.94 -15.43
N LEU A 174 -9.24 -7.99 -16.18
CA LEU A 174 -8.15 -8.93 -15.94
C LEU A 174 -7.28 -8.93 -17.19
N ARG A 175 -5.95 -8.88 -17.01
CA ARG A 175 -4.98 -8.85 -18.12
C ARG A 175 -4.07 -10.06 -18.06
N GLU A 176 -3.66 -10.55 -19.23
CA GLU A 176 -2.63 -11.59 -19.31
C GLU A 176 -1.29 -11.06 -18.78
N ASP A 177 -0.87 -9.89 -19.29
CA ASP A 177 0.29 -9.15 -18.80
C ASP A 177 -0.09 -8.23 -17.64
N ASP A 178 -0.08 -8.80 -16.44
CA ASP A 178 -0.46 -8.10 -15.23
C ASP A 178 0.68 -7.24 -14.67
N ASN A 179 0.77 -5.98 -15.11
CA ASN A 179 1.66 -4.97 -14.52
C ASN A 179 1.12 -4.36 -13.19
N LEU A 180 -0.07 -4.75 -12.73
CA LEU A 180 -0.65 -4.29 -11.46
C LEU A 180 -0.14 -5.13 -10.28
N GLU A 181 0.21 -6.39 -10.53
CA GLU A 181 1.02 -7.20 -9.62
C GLU A 181 2.51 -7.01 -9.96
N PRO A 182 3.41 -6.74 -8.99
CA PRO A 182 4.84 -6.51 -9.24
C PRO A 182 5.61 -7.82 -9.55
N ASN A 183 5.00 -8.71 -10.33
CA ASN A 183 5.53 -10.02 -10.73
C ASN A 183 6.22 -10.01 -12.09
N LEU A 184 6.41 -8.83 -12.69
CA LEU A 184 7.21 -8.69 -13.90
C LEU A 184 8.57 -9.36 -13.68
N LYS A 185 8.86 -10.36 -14.52
CA LYS A 185 10.13 -11.07 -14.50
C LYS A 185 11.20 -10.09 -14.96
N CYS A 186 12.01 -9.62 -14.01
CA CYS A 186 13.05 -8.66 -14.31
C CYS A 186 14.27 -8.92 -13.45
N LYS A 187 15.32 -9.45 -14.09
CA LYS A 187 16.56 -9.83 -13.42
C LYS A 187 17.18 -8.64 -12.69
N GLN A 188 17.18 -7.45 -13.29
CA GLN A 188 17.74 -6.24 -12.70
C GLN A 188 16.99 -5.84 -11.41
N GLY A 189 15.65 -5.91 -11.42
CA GLY A 189 14.85 -5.69 -10.22
C GLY A 189 15.12 -6.74 -9.13
N ASP A 190 15.27 -8.01 -9.51
CA ASP A 190 15.57 -9.10 -8.57
C ASP A 190 16.99 -9.00 -7.99
N ASP A 191 17.98 -8.62 -8.81
CA ASP A 191 19.35 -8.35 -8.39
C ASP A 191 19.40 -7.17 -7.40
N LEU A 192 18.63 -6.10 -7.65
CA LEU A 192 18.55 -4.97 -6.72
C LEU A 192 17.91 -5.36 -5.39
N LYS A 193 16.81 -6.14 -5.40
CA LYS A 193 16.20 -6.64 -4.16
C LYS A 193 17.21 -7.49 -3.37
N THR A 194 17.96 -8.34 -4.06
CA THR A 194 19.04 -9.14 -3.47
C THR A 194 20.13 -8.25 -2.86
N ALA A 195 20.56 -7.22 -3.58
CA ALA A 195 21.57 -6.27 -3.10
C ALA A 195 21.09 -5.50 -1.86
N ILE A 196 19.83 -5.07 -1.83
CA ILE A 196 19.20 -4.42 -0.67
C ILE A 196 19.23 -5.37 0.54
N ARG A 197 18.85 -6.63 0.35
CA ARG A 197 18.82 -7.67 1.40
C ARG A 197 20.18 -8.29 1.71
N SER A 198 21.27 -7.73 1.19
CA SER A 198 22.65 -8.20 1.42
C SER A 198 23.54 -7.13 2.05
N THR A 199 22.96 -6.03 2.54
CA THR A 199 23.71 -4.96 3.18
C THR A 199 24.07 -5.31 4.63
N PRO A 200 25.12 -4.70 5.22
CA PRO A 200 25.40 -4.84 6.64
C PRO A 200 24.20 -4.46 7.52
N THR A 201 23.43 -3.45 7.10
CA THR A 201 22.19 -3.02 7.78
C THR A 201 21.12 -4.11 7.78
N TRP A 202 20.91 -4.81 6.65
CA TRP A 202 20.01 -5.96 6.58
C TRP A 202 20.49 -7.09 7.50
N TYR A 203 21.77 -7.45 7.43
CA TYR A 203 22.32 -8.51 8.27
C TYR A 203 22.29 -8.22 9.77
N GLN A 204 22.29 -6.95 10.19
CA GLN A 204 22.07 -6.62 11.61
C GLN A 204 20.69 -7.09 12.09
N GLU A 205 19.68 -7.01 11.24
CA GLU A 205 18.33 -7.46 11.53
C GLU A 205 18.24 -9.00 11.50
N THR A 206 18.71 -9.64 10.42
CA THR A 206 18.56 -11.10 10.27
C THR A 206 19.41 -11.91 11.26
N ASN A 207 20.37 -11.27 11.94
CA ASN A 207 21.16 -11.88 13.02
C ASN A 207 20.55 -11.68 14.42
N LEU A 208 19.40 -11.03 14.55
CA LEU A 208 18.70 -10.89 15.84
C LEU A 208 18.22 -12.26 16.35
N THR A 209 18.20 -12.42 17.68
CA THR A 209 17.87 -13.71 18.32
C THR A 209 16.41 -14.13 18.09
N ILE A 210 15.52 -13.19 17.80
CA ILE A 210 14.09 -13.42 17.61
C ILE A 210 13.78 -14.51 16.57
N TYR A 211 14.55 -14.57 15.47
CA TYR A 211 14.40 -15.61 14.44
C TYR A 211 14.60 -17.01 14.99
N LYS A 212 15.64 -17.19 15.81
CA LYS A 212 15.94 -18.46 16.45
C LYS A 212 14.92 -18.78 17.55
N GLU A 213 14.54 -17.79 18.34
CA GLU A 213 13.54 -17.96 19.41
C GLU A 213 12.20 -18.46 18.87
N LEU A 214 11.69 -17.83 17.80
CA LEU A 214 10.45 -18.25 17.15
C LEU A 214 10.61 -19.59 16.41
N GLY A 215 11.74 -19.78 15.72
CA GLY A 215 12.05 -21.04 15.06
C GLY A 215 12.02 -22.24 16.00
N ASP A 216 12.70 -22.14 17.15
CA ASP A 216 12.72 -23.19 18.17
C ASP A 216 11.33 -23.41 18.78
N GLN A 217 10.56 -22.34 18.99
CA GLN A 217 9.23 -22.40 19.59
C GLN A 217 8.20 -23.08 18.68
N ASP A 218 8.24 -22.78 17.38
CA ASP A 218 7.24 -23.25 16.41
C ASP A 218 7.70 -24.50 15.64
N GLY A 219 8.92 -24.99 15.90
CA GLY A 219 9.49 -26.16 15.22
C GLY A 219 9.94 -25.87 13.78
N VAL A 220 10.23 -24.60 13.48
CA VAL A 220 10.74 -24.14 12.18
C VAL A 220 12.27 -24.14 12.23
N ASN A 221 12.93 -24.80 11.27
CA ASN A 221 14.39 -24.85 11.22
C ASN A 221 14.95 -24.31 9.90
N ALA A 222 16.11 -23.66 9.98
CA ALA A 222 16.71 -22.96 8.85
C ALA A 222 17.16 -23.88 7.71
N LYS A 223 17.35 -25.17 7.96
CA LYS A 223 17.73 -26.13 6.92
C LYS A 223 16.54 -26.45 6.00
N ASP A 224 15.38 -26.69 6.60
CA ASP A 224 14.19 -27.10 5.85
C ASP A 224 13.36 -25.89 5.37
N GLN A 225 13.41 -24.77 6.11
CA GLN A 225 12.64 -23.56 5.83
C GLN A 225 13.53 -22.29 5.93
N PRO A 226 14.56 -22.14 5.08
CA PRO A 226 15.52 -21.03 5.16
C PRO A 226 14.87 -19.65 4.98
N SER A 227 13.73 -19.55 4.30
CA SER A 227 13.08 -18.27 4.03
C SER A 227 12.62 -17.56 5.31
N PHE A 228 12.20 -18.30 6.34
CA PHE A 228 11.84 -17.77 7.66
C PHE A 228 13.01 -17.10 8.40
N PHE A 229 14.25 -17.34 7.98
CA PHE A 229 15.45 -16.80 8.63
C PHE A 229 16.16 -15.73 7.79
N ASN A 230 15.69 -15.49 6.56
CA ASN A 230 16.23 -14.47 5.68
C ASN A 230 15.40 -13.18 5.70
N SER A 231 14.16 -13.26 6.20
CA SER A 231 13.23 -12.15 6.32
C SER A 231 12.20 -12.47 7.40
N ILE A 232 11.82 -11.48 8.21
CA ILE A 232 10.80 -11.62 9.26
C ILE A 232 9.39 -11.68 8.65
N ASP A 233 9.26 -11.40 7.35
CA ASP A 233 8.01 -11.33 6.60
C ASP A 233 7.11 -12.55 6.77
N HIS A 234 7.66 -13.76 6.87
CA HIS A 234 6.90 -14.99 7.09
C HIS A 234 6.23 -15.01 8.48
N PHE A 235 6.98 -14.69 9.54
CA PHE A 235 6.44 -14.58 10.89
C PHE A 235 5.44 -13.43 10.99
N PHE A 236 5.77 -12.30 10.36
CA PHE A 236 4.92 -11.12 10.31
C PHE A 236 3.58 -11.40 9.62
N ASP A 237 3.58 -12.02 8.43
CA ASP A 237 2.36 -12.36 7.68
C ASP A 237 1.48 -13.34 8.48
N ASN A 238 2.09 -14.32 9.15
CA ASN A 238 1.38 -15.27 9.99
C ASN A 238 0.69 -14.59 11.18
N LEU A 239 1.47 -13.87 12.00
CA LEU A 239 0.98 -13.22 13.21
C LEU A 239 -0.01 -12.10 12.89
N SER A 240 0.23 -11.32 11.84
CA SER A 240 -0.67 -10.26 11.43
C SER A 240 -2.01 -10.81 10.90
N SER A 241 -1.99 -11.89 10.11
CA SER A 241 -3.21 -12.52 9.63
C SER A 241 -4.08 -13.04 10.78
N LYS A 242 -3.47 -13.71 11.77
CA LYS A 242 -4.16 -14.21 12.97
C LYS A 242 -4.73 -13.09 13.83
N THR A 243 -3.92 -12.09 14.15
CA THR A 243 -4.37 -10.97 15.00
C THR A 243 -5.46 -10.12 14.34
N CYS A 244 -5.43 -9.95 13.01
CA CYS A 244 -6.51 -9.29 12.29
C CYS A 244 -7.80 -10.11 12.21
N ALA A 245 -7.71 -11.43 12.28
CA ALA A 245 -8.87 -12.33 12.40
C ALA A 245 -9.42 -12.38 13.84
N GLY A 246 -8.65 -11.90 14.83
CA GLY A 246 -8.98 -12.04 16.25
C GLY A 246 -8.60 -13.40 16.84
N ASP A 247 -7.74 -14.15 16.14
CA ASP A 247 -7.27 -15.46 16.58
C ASP A 247 -6.25 -15.35 17.71
N ALA A 248 -6.13 -16.42 18.50
CA ALA A 248 -5.08 -16.53 19.49
C ALA A 248 -3.70 -16.65 18.81
N ILE A 249 -2.71 -15.95 19.37
CA ILE A 249 -1.31 -16.04 18.96
C ILE A 249 -0.51 -16.73 20.06
N ASN A 250 0.43 -17.58 19.67
CA ASN A 250 1.30 -18.30 20.58
C ASN A 250 2.65 -17.58 20.71
N VAL A 251 2.65 -16.30 21.07
CA VAL A 251 3.88 -15.52 21.30
C VAL A 251 3.69 -14.60 22.49
N THR A 252 4.77 -14.25 23.17
CA THR A 252 4.76 -13.19 24.19
C THR A 252 4.50 -11.83 23.55
N GLU A 253 4.02 -10.86 24.34
CA GLU A 253 3.85 -9.48 23.88
C GLU A 253 5.16 -8.88 23.35
N SER A 254 6.29 -9.20 23.98
CA SER A 254 7.60 -8.75 23.53
C SER A 254 7.97 -9.33 22.16
N GLN A 255 7.77 -10.64 21.95
CA GLN A 255 8.04 -11.28 20.66
C GLN A 255 7.14 -10.70 19.56
N PHE A 256 5.84 -10.55 19.85
CA PHE A 256 4.89 -9.92 18.92
C PHE A 256 5.35 -8.52 18.53
N ASN A 257 5.61 -7.66 19.52
CA ASN A 257 6.06 -6.29 19.27
C ASN A 257 7.34 -6.24 18.44
N THR A 258 8.31 -7.12 18.72
CA THR A 258 9.54 -7.22 17.93
C THR A 258 9.24 -7.60 16.48
N VAL A 259 8.48 -8.67 16.23
CA VAL A 259 8.14 -9.11 14.86
C VAL A 259 7.41 -8.01 14.09
N MET A 260 6.41 -7.37 14.70
CA MET A 260 5.63 -6.34 14.03
C MET A 260 6.47 -5.12 13.67
N LYS A 261 7.38 -4.69 14.56
CA LYS A 261 8.32 -3.59 14.28
C LYS A 261 9.33 -3.97 13.21
N LEU A 262 9.88 -5.19 13.23
CA LEU A 262 10.84 -5.63 12.23
C LEU A 262 10.20 -5.74 10.85
N GLY A 263 8.96 -6.24 10.74
CA GLY A 263 8.25 -6.26 9.44
C GLY A 263 7.99 -4.87 8.88
N HIS A 264 7.66 -3.90 9.75
CA HIS A 264 7.61 -2.48 9.35
C HIS A 264 8.97 -1.95 8.90
N TRP A 265 10.03 -2.27 9.64
CA TRP A 265 11.38 -1.86 9.32
C TRP A 265 11.88 -2.44 7.99
N GLU A 266 11.62 -3.72 7.71
CA GLU A 266 12.04 -4.34 6.45
C GLU A 266 11.43 -3.61 5.24
N TYR A 267 10.16 -3.20 5.34
CA TYR A 267 9.49 -2.43 4.29
C TYR A 267 10.04 -1.02 4.19
N ASP A 268 10.21 -0.35 5.32
CA ASP A 268 10.79 0.99 5.35
C ASP A 268 12.19 0.99 4.75
N TYR A 269 13.02 0.01 5.13
CA TYR A 269 14.36 -0.14 4.61
C TYR A 269 14.36 -0.46 3.10
N THR A 270 13.57 -1.45 2.69
CA THR A 270 13.57 -1.94 1.30
C THR A 270 13.01 -0.93 0.33
N PHE A 271 11.87 -0.30 0.67
CA PHE A 271 11.10 0.52 -0.25
C PHE A 271 11.30 2.01 -0.02
N ARG A 272 11.88 2.45 1.10
CA ARG A 272 12.11 3.88 1.37
C ARG A 272 13.57 4.25 1.60
N GLN A 273 14.23 3.64 2.58
CA GLN A 273 15.54 4.10 3.05
C GLN A 273 16.70 3.70 2.14
N SER A 274 16.62 2.52 1.52
CA SER A 274 17.72 2.02 0.70
C SER A 274 17.98 2.94 -0.49
N PRO A 275 19.24 3.26 -0.81
CA PRO A 275 19.57 4.05 -2.01
C PRO A 275 19.12 3.36 -3.30
N ASN A 276 18.95 2.03 -3.27
CA ASN A 276 18.48 1.24 -4.41
C ASN A 276 16.94 1.19 -4.54
N ALA A 277 16.19 1.75 -3.58
CA ALA A 277 14.73 1.61 -3.54
C ALA A 277 14.04 2.26 -4.76
N THR A 278 14.45 3.46 -5.19
CA THR A 278 13.82 4.14 -6.35
C THR A 278 14.01 3.32 -7.63
N ALA A 279 15.24 2.87 -7.88
CA ALA A 279 15.56 2.02 -9.03
C ALA A 279 14.82 0.68 -8.98
N TYR A 280 14.72 0.06 -7.80
CA TYR A 280 13.94 -1.17 -7.60
C TYR A 280 12.45 -0.94 -7.95
N GLY A 281 11.86 0.14 -7.45
CA GLY A 281 10.48 0.53 -7.77
C GLY A 281 10.29 0.78 -9.27
N ALA A 282 11.22 1.47 -9.92
CA ALA A 282 11.20 1.72 -11.36
C ALA A 282 11.21 0.42 -12.18
N TYR A 283 12.06 -0.57 -11.84
CA TYR A 283 12.05 -1.86 -12.53
C TYR A 283 10.78 -2.69 -12.28
N LYS A 284 10.21 -2.63 -11.08
CA LYS A 284 9.07 -3.48 -10.70
C LYS A 284 7.70 -2.88 -10.98
N PHE A 285 7.60 -1.55 -11.04
CA PHE A 285 6.34 -0.82 -11.15
C PHE A 285 6.40 0.39 -12.09
N GLY A 286 7.46 0.51 -12.90
CA GLY A 286 7.59 1.53 -13.93
C GLY A 286 6.50 1.44 -14.99
N ASN A 287 6.20 0.23 -15.49
CA ASN A 287 5.16 0.01 -16.50
C ASN A 287 3.79 0.51 -16.03
N PHE A 288 3.39 0.21 -14.79
CA PHE A 288 2.14 0.72 -14.22
C PHE A 288 2.18 2.24 -14.07
N THR A 289 3.28 2.79 -13.57
CA THR A 289 3.39 4.24 -13.35
C THR A 289 3.38 5.04 -14.65
N LEU A 290 3.94 4.50 -15.73
CA LEU A 290 3.86 5.09 -17.08
C LEU A 290 2.45 4.98 -17.66
N GLU A 291 1.75 3.87 -17.42
CA GLU A 291 0.34 3.72 -17.79
C GLU A 291 -0.53 4.76 -17.06
N LEU A 292 -0.36 4.90 -15.74
CA LEU A 292 -1.02 5.93 -14.93
C LEU A 292 -0.76 7.35 -15.48
N ALA A 293 0.49 7.67 -15.79
CA ALA A 293 0.86 8.96 -16.39
C ALA A 293 0.18 9.17 -17.76
N SER A 294 0.08 8.12 -18.58
CA SER A 294 -0.62 8.19 -19.86
C SER A 294 -2.11 8.44 -19.72
N HIS A 295 -2.76 7.89 -18.69
CA HIS A 295 -4.17 8.18 -18.41
C HIS A 295 -4.38 9.64 -18.00
N PHE A 296 -3.46 10.21 -17.21
CA PHE A 296 -3.51 11.65 -16.89
C PHE A 296 -3.41 12.49 -18.17
N GLN A 297 -2.47 12.15 -19.06
CA GLN A 297 -2.33 12.85 -20.34
C GLN A 297 -3.59 12.72 -21.21
N SER A 298 -4.16 11.53 -21.34
CA SER A 298 -5.42 11.33 -22.08
C SER A 298 -6.60 12.07 -21.47
N ALA A 299 -6.65 12.25 -20.14
CA ALA A 299 -7.67 13.08 -19.49
C ALA A 299 -7.46 14.58 -19.78
N ILE A 300 -6.21 15.06 -19.78
CA ILE A 300 -5.84 16.44 -20.16
C ILE A 300 -6.23 16.73 -21.60
N ASP A 301 -5.94 15.81 -22.52
CA ASP A 301 -6.20 15.95 -23.95
C ASP A 301 -7.68 15.70 -24.32
N GLY A 302 -8.48 15.20 -23.39
CA GLY A 302 -9.89 14.85 -23.63
C GLY A 302 -10.07 13.64 -24.54
N GLU A 303 -9.07 12.76 -24.61
CA GLU A 303 -9.06 11.57 -25.49
C GLU A 303 -9.75 10.36 -24.86
N SER A 304 -9.91 10.34 -23.53
CA SER A 304 -10.57 9.25 -22.81
C SER A 304 -11.88 9.73 -22.17
N PRO A 305 -13.00 8.99 -22.34
CA PRO A 305 -14.23 9.24 -21.60
C PRO A 305 -14.18 8.75 -20.14
N VAL A 306 -13.14 7.97 -19.77
CA VAL A 306 -12.97 7.41 -18.43
C VAL A 306 -12.54 8.53 -17.48
N ILE A 307 -13.32 8.72 -16.42
CA ILE A 307 -13.07 9.72 -15.37
C ILE A 307 -12.62 9.08 -14.06
N TYR A 308 -12.93 7.79 -13.85
CA TYR A 308 -12.59 7.06 -12.62
C TYR A 308 -12.05 5.68 -12.93
N LYS A 309 -10.88 5.34 -12.39
CA LYS A 309 -10.27 4.02 -12.49
C LYS A 309 -9.84 3.49 -11.12
N HIS A 310 -10.23 2.25 -10.81
CA HIS A 310 -9.94 1.63 -9.52
C HIS A 310 -9.21 0.30 -9.69
N ASN A 311 -7.95 0.29 -9.27
CA ASN A 311 -7.07 -0.86 -9.30
C ASN A 311 -7.00 -1.54 -7.93
N ILE A 312 -7.22 -2.87 -7.88
CA ILE A 312 -7.13 -3.67 -6.65
C ILE A 312 -5.97 -4.64 -6.77
N ALA A 313 -5.01 -4.48 -5.86
CA ALA A 313 -3.67 -5.02 -5.95
C ALA A 313 -3.16 -5.56 -4.61
N HIS A 314 -1.84 -5.59 -4.43
CA HIS A 314 -1.16 -6.21 -3.30
C HIS A 314 -0.32 -5.21 -2.50
N ASP A 315 0.15 -5.63 -1.34
CA ASP A 315 1.14 -4.86 -0.56
C ASP A 315 2.41 -4.62 -1.38
N GLY A 316 2.86 -5.63 -2.13
CA GLY A 316 3.98 -5.47 -3.07
C GLY A 316 3.75 -4.36 -4.09
N SER A 317 2.53 -4.21 -4.62
CA SER A 317 2.19 -3.16 -5.61
C SER A 317 2.28 -1.78 -4.97
N ILE A 318 1.64 -1.60 -3.81
CA ILE A 318 1.71 -0.35 -3.03
C ILE A 318 3.17 -0.02 -2.69
N SER A 319 3.95 -1.02 -2.27
CA SER A 319 5.34 -0.84 -1.85
C SER A 319 6.28 -0.49 -3.01
N ALA A 320 6.11 -1.14 -4.16
CA ALA A 320 6.91 -0.83 -5.34
C ALA A 320 6.56 0.56 -5.90
N LEU A 321 5.29 0.93 -5.88
CA LEU A 321 4.86 2.29 -6.21
C LEU A 321 5.46 3.31 -5.24
N THR A 322 5.34 3.10 -3.93
CA THR A 322 5.98 3.96 -2.91
C THR A 322 7.47 4.09 -3.19
N ALA A 323 8.16 2.98 -3.47
CA ALA A 323 9.60 3.02 -3.72
C ALA A 323 9.97 3.90 -4.90
N LEU A 324 9.17 3.84 -5.97
CA LEU A 324 9.32 4.64 -7.18
C LEU A 324 9.04 6.13 -6.90
N ILE A 325 7.97 6.48 -6.17
CA ILE A 325 7.51 7.88 -6.02
C ILE A 325 7.86 8.52 -4.66
N LYS A 326 8.65 7.87 -3.80
CA LYS A 326 8.92 8.36 -2.44
C LYS A 326 9.58 9.74 -2.41
N ASP A 327 10.41 10.06 -3.40
CA ASP A 327 11.14 11.33 -3.43
C ASP A 327 10.21 12.45 -3.91
N PHE A 328 9.31 12.14 -4.85
CA PHE A 328 8.25 13.06 -5.30
C PHE A 328 7.23 13.35 -4.19
N THR A 329 6.79 12.31 -3.49
CA THR A 329 5.78 12.41 -2.41
C THR A 329 6.38 12.79 -1.04
N GLN A 330 7.71 12.80 -0.93
CA GLN A 330 8.48 13.08 0.29
C GLN A 330 8.06 12.25 1.52
N ILE A 331 7.54 11.04 1.31
CA ILE A 331 7.11 10.16 2.40
C ILE A 331 8.30 9.85 3.34
N LYS A 332 8.12 10.11 4.64
CA LYS A 332 9.21 10.06 5.63
C LYS A 332 9.33 8.72 6.37
N LEU A 333 8.25 7.95 6.40
CA LEU A 333 8.19 6.63 7.01
C LEU A 333 7.23 5.77 6.18
N PHE A 334 7.65 4.56 5.85
CA PHE A 334 6.85 3.59 5.11
C PHE A 334 6.81 2.26 5.86
N GLN A 335 5.76 2.10 6.65
CA GLN A 335 5.43 0.83 7.28
C GLN A 335 4.85 -0.14 6.27
N TRP A 336 4.90 -1.44 6.57
CA TRP A 336 4.24 -2.46 5.74
C TRP A 336 2.79 -2.04 5.46
N PRO A 337 2.41 -1.79 4.20
CA PRO A 337 1.12 -1.19 3.88
C PRO A 337 -0.01 -2.07 4.41
N GLY A 338 -0.75 -1.59 5.42
CA GLY A 338 -1.82 -2.36 6.06
C GLY A 338 -2.95 -2.75 5.10
N MET A 339 -3.84 -3.63 5.56
CA MET A 339 -4.95 -4.16 4.77
C MET A 339 -5.86 -3.02 4.28
N GLY A 340 -6.12 -2.97 2.97
CA GLY A 340 -6.88 -1.90 2.35
C GLY A 340 -6.15 -0.56 2.20
N SER A 341 -4.82 -0.50 2.41
CA SER A 341 -4.04 0.71 2.13
C SER A 341 -4.22 1.15 0.68
N GLU A 342 -4.32 2.45 0.43
CA GLU A 342 -4.54 2.99 -0.91
C GLU A 342 -3.62 4.17 -1.21
N TYR A 343 -3.28 4.30 -2.49
CA TYR A 343 -2.91 5.56 -3.12
C TYR A 343 -4.07 6.02 -4.00
N VAL A 344 -4.43 7.30 -3.88
CA VAL A 344 -5.41 7.96 -4.72
C VAL A 344 -4.72 9.09 -5.46
N PHE A 345 -4.90 9.13 -6.77
CA PHE A 345 -4.42 10.18 -7.66
C PHE A 345 -5.63 10.95 -8.18
N GLU A 346 -5.73 12.23 -7.84
CA GLU A 346 -6.80 13.12 -8.28
C GLU A 346 -6.19 14.20 -9.19
N LEU A 347 -6.65 14.27 -10.43
CA LEU A 347 -6.22 15.27 -11.40
C LEU A 347 -7.23 16.40 -11.46
N TYR A 348 -6.76 17.60 -11.19
CA TYR A 348 -7.54 18.82 -11.19
C TYR A 348 -7.13 19.74 -12.33
N LYS A 349 -8.10 20.49 -12.87
CA LYS A 349 -7.89 21.56 -13.83
C LYS A 349 -8.19 22.91 -13.18
N LYS A 350 -7.37 23.92 -13.47
CA LYS A 350 -7.64 25.32 -13.14
C LYS A 350 -7.19 26.20 -14.29
N ASN A 351 -8.15 26.83 -14.97
CA ASN A 351 -7.92 27.47 -16.26
C ASN A 351 -7.33 26.44 -17.26
N ASP A 352 -6.16 26.74 -17.84
CA ASP A 352 -5.45 25.84 -18.77
C ASP A 352 -4.40 24.96 -18.06
N ASP A 353 -4.19 25.14 -16.75
CA ASP A 353 -3.20 24.42 -15.96
C ASP A 353 -3.82 23.18 -15.28
N HIS A 354 -3.00 22.14 -15.06
CA HIS A 354 -3.41 20.87 -14.47
C HIS A 354 -2.57 20.52 -13.24
N TYR A 355 -3.21 19.96 -12.22
CA TYR A 355 -2.64 19.71 -10.91
C TYR A 355 -2.93 18.30 -10.45
N LEU A 356 -1.90 17.61 -9.98
CA LEU A 356 -2.01 16.27 -9.41
C LEU A 356 -2.01 16.36 -7.88
N ARG A 357 -3.05 15.82 -7.28
CA ARG A 357 -3.09 15.53 -5.84
C ARG A 357 -2.87 14.05 -5.62
N ILE A 358 -1.98 13.70 -4.71
CA ILE A 358 -1.74 12.30 -4.31
C ILE A 358 -2.11 12.15 -2.84
N LEU A 359 -3.00 11.22 -2.53
CA LEU A 359 -3.32 10.81 -1.17
C LEU A 359 -2.76 9.42 -0.89
N TYR A 360 -2.30 9.20 0.34
CA TYR A 360 -2.01 7.87 0.88
C TYR A 360 -2.75 7.70 2.19
N ALA A 361 -3.52 6.61 2.30
CA ALA A 361 -4.36 6.34 3.47
C ALA A 361 -5.30 7.52 3.82
N GLY A 362 -5.92 8.12 2.80
CA GLY A 362 -6.82 9.28 2.94
C GLY A 362 -6.14 10.61 3.34
N ARG A 363 -4.81 10.67 3.37
CA ARG A 363 -4.04 11.87 3.70
C ARG A 363 -3.30 12.38 2.49
N GLU A 364 -3.43 13.68 2.22
CA GLU A 364 -2.69 14.35 1.15
C GLU A 364 -1.18 14.28 1.41
N LEU A 365 -0.43 13.75 0.43
CA LEU A 365 1.03 13.77 0.42
C LEU A 365 1.55 14.97 -0.37
N THR A 366 0.92 15.28 -1.49
CA THR A 366 1.28 16.42 -2.34
C THR A 366 0.09 16.90 -3.15
N PHE A 367 0.10 18.18 -3.50
CA PHE A 367 -0.78 18.82 -4.46
C PHE A 367 0.02 19.83 -5.28
N THR A 368 0.40 19.46 -6.50
CA THR A 368 1.32 20.25 -7.35
C THR A 368 0.95 20.14 -8.83
N SER A 369 1.66 20.85 -9.71
CA SER A 369 1.46 20.71 -11.17
C SER A 369 1.69 19.26 -11.61
N VAL A 370 0.84 18.74 -12.49
CA VAL A 370 1.02 17.40 -13.06
C VAL A 370 2.33 17.29 -13.87
N ASP A 371 2.81 18.40 -14.45
CA ASP A 371 4.08 18.44 -15.18
C ASP A 371 5.28 18.14 -14.28
N GLU A 372 5.21 18.44 -12.98
CA GLU A 372 6.26 18.05 -12.04
C GLU A 372 6.34 16.54 -11.86
N PHE A 373 5.19 15.85 -11.93
CA PHE A 373 5.15 14.39 -11.88
C PHE A 373 5.72 13.79 -13.17
N PHE A 374 5.33 14.30 -14.34
CA PHE A 374 5.90 13.87 -15.61
C PHE A 374 7.42 14.10 -15.66
N GLY A 375 7.86 15.31 -15.30
CA GLY A 375 9.28 15.64 -15.21
C GLY A 375 10.02 14.78 -14.18
N TYR A 376 9.39 14.41 -13.07
CA TYR A 376 9.97 13.47 -12.10
C TYR A 376 10.22 12.10 -12.74
N LEU A 377 9.23 11.51 -13.42
CA LEU A 377 9.36 10.21 -14.06
C LEU A 377 10.44 10.21 -15.15
N ASP A 378 10.53 11.28 -15.93
CA ASP A 378 11.58 11.46 -16.94
C ASP A 378 12.97 11.59 -16.31
N ASN A 379 13.09 12.37 -15.23
CA ASN A 379 14.36 12.60 -14.53
C ASN A 379 14.91 11.30 -13.92
N ILE A 380 14.06 10.45 -13.34
CA ILE A 380 14.46 9.13 -12.85
C ILE A 380 14.45 8.06 -13.95
N LYS A 381 14.15 8.44 -15.20
CA LYS A 381 14.22 7.59 -16.41
C LYS A 381 13.34 6.35 -16.35
N VAL A 382 12.12 6.43 -15.83
CA VAL A 382 11.23 5.25 -15.66
C VAL A 382 11.04 4.46 -16.96
N SER A 383 11.01 5.13 -18.12
CA SER A 383 10.96 4.50 -19.45
C SER A 383 12.14 3.56 -19.72
N ASP A 384 13.36 3.96 -19.34
CA ASP A 384 14.57 3.16 -19.55
C ASP A 384 14.56 1.90 -18.69
N TYR A 385 14.04 1.99 -17.46
CA TYR A 385 13.86 0.82 -16.59
C TYR A 385 12.81 -0.14 -17.17
N SER A 386 11.67 0.41 -17.60
CA SER A 386 10.53 -0.33 -18.13
C SER A 386 10.91 -1.13 -19.39
N THR A 387 11.65 -0.53 -20.31
CA THR A 387 12.11 -1.20 -21.55
C THR A 387 13.10 -2.34 -21.29
N GLN A 388 13.91 -2.26 -20.23
CA GLN A 388 14.87 -3.31 -19.87
C GLN A 388 14.26 -4.57 -19.25
N CYS A 389 13.05 -4.47 -18.71
CA CYS A 389 12.28 -5.60 -18.17
C CYS A 389 11.20 -6.10 -19.14
N SER A 390 11.09 -5.50 -20.32
CA SER A 390 10.10 -5.83 -21.35
C SER A 390 10.75 -6.75 -22.39
N ALA A 391 10.99 -8.02 -22.03
CA ALA A 391 11.47 -9.06 -22.95
C ALA A 391 10.94 -10.44 -22.57
#